data_AF-A0A2J8AD26-F1
#
_entry.id   AF-A0A2J8AD26-F1
#
_cell.length_a   1.000
_cell.length_b   1.000
_cell.length_c   1.000
_cell.angle_alpha   90.00
_cell.angle_beta   90.00
_cell.angle_gamma   90.00
#
_symmetry.space_group_name_H-M   'P 1'
#
loop_
_entity.id
_entity.type
_entity.pdbx_description
1 polymer ?
#
loop_
_entity_poly.entity_id
_entity_poly.type
_entity_poly.pdbx_seq_one_letter_code
_entity_poly.pdbx_strand_id
1 'polypeptide(L)'
;ARTRLRQLAVAAAKADSTDRSPHARSEYSAEDFDKLTGSYEKLNWRMVSKPGGATVKPDDFYRLYALHMQATQGDNATERPMWAERGGLDFEGRARAALRGTERAKSRLRFVKLFHEFSPTALYKDSRAAVLAPSEAPAVVAAP
;
A
#
# COMPACT_ATOMS: atom_id res chain seq x y z
N ALA A 1 15.36 35.97 -1.64
CA ALA A 1 15.69 34.56 -1.92
C ALA A 1 15.61 33.64 -0.68
N ARG A 2 16.28 33.95 0.43
CA ARG A 2 16.32 33.09 1.65
C ARG A 2 14.97 32.82 2.33
N THR A 3 14.05 33.79 2.32
CA THR A 3 12.72 33.65 2.96
C THR A 3 11.82 32.65 2.23
N ARG A 4 11.90 32.62 0.89
CA ARG A 4 11.13 31.70 0.02
C ARG A 4 11.60 30.26 0.19
N LEU A 5 12.92 30.05 0.33
CA LEU A 5 13.51 28.73 0.62
C LEU A 5 13.09 28.20 2.01
N ARG A 6 13.05 29.05 3.04
CA ARG A 6 12.53 28.66 4.36
C ARG A 6 11.04 28.32 4.32
N GLN A 7 10.23 29.09 3.61
CA GLN A 7 8.80 28.78 3.45
C GLN A 7 8.57 27.46 2.69
N LEU A 8 9.36 27.18 1.65
CA LEU A 8 9.31 25.91 0.93
C LEU A 8 9.74 24.73 1.82
N ALA A 9 10.78 24.90 2.65
CA ALA A 9 11.22 23.86 3.59
C ALA A 9 10.19 23.59 4.69
N VAL A 10 9.52 24.63 5.21
CA VAL A 10 8.44 24.48 6.19
C VAL A 10 7.19 23.86 5.55
N ALA A 11 6.86 24.20 4.31
CA ALA A 11 5.77 23.57 3.57
C ALA A 11 6.06 22.09 3.27
N ALA A 12 7.29 21.75 2.90
CA ALA A 12 7.72 20.36 2.71
C ALA A 12 7.70 19.56 4.02
N ALA A 13 8.16 20.13 5.13
CA ALA A 13 8.11 19.49 6.44
C ALA A 13 6.67 19.30 6.96
N LYS A 14 5.77 20.26 6.69
CA LYS A 14 4.34 20.12 7.00
C LYS A 14 3.67 19.06 6.13
N ALA A 15 3.96 19.03 4.82
CA ALA A 15 3.48 17.98 3.91
C ALA A 15 3.94 16.60 4.40
N ASP A 16 5.22 16.45 4.79
CA ASP A 16 5.77 15.20 5.32
C ASP A 16 5.09 14.73 6.63
N SER A 17 4.63 15.66 7.49
CA SER A 17 3.89 15.30 8.70
C SER A 17 2.41 14.98 8.47
N THR A 18 1.81 15.52 7.41
CA THR A 18 0.37 15.36 7.13
C THR A 18 0.10 14.14 6.24
N ASP A 19 1.10 13.67 5.50
CA ASP A 19 1.04 12.43 4.70
C ASP A 19 1.41 11.18 5.50
N ARG A 20 2.00 11.32 6.69
CA ARG A 20 2.31 10.16 7.53
C ARG A 20 1.03 9.50 8.00
N SER A 21 0.93 8.22 7.69
CA SER A 21 -0.16 7.39 8.18
C SER A 21 -0.23 7.40 9.71
N PRO A 22 -1.43 7.56 10.30
CA PRO A 22 -1.63 7.46 11.74
C PRO A 22 -1.37 6.04 12.28
N HIS A 23 -1.18 5.06 11.38
CA HIS A 23 -0.94 3.66 11.71
C HIS A 23 0.53 3.24 11.57
N ALA A 24 1.45 4.18 11.30
CA ALA A 24 2.88 3.89 11.25
C ALA A 24 3.36 3.34 12.61
N ARG A 25 4.20 2.30 12.58
CA ARG A 25 4.74 1.63 13.77
C ARG A 25 6.25 1.69 13.75
N SER A 26 6.87 1.67 14.93
CA SER A 26 8.33 1.60 15.07
C SER A 26 8.89 0.27 14.57
N GLU A 27 8.11 -0.79 14.71
CA GLU A 27 8.47 -2.17 14.36
C GLU A 27 7.34 -2.85 13.58
N TYR A 28 7.72 -3.72 12.64
CA TYR A 28 6.82 -4.44 11.75
C TYR A 28 7.16 -5.93 11.78
N SER A 29 6.14 -6.79 11.86
CA SER A 29 6.30 -8.25 11.78
C SER A 29 5.80 -8.77 10.44
N ALA A 30 6.54 -9.69 9.82
CA ALA A 30 6.10 -10.37 8.61
C ALA A 30 4.92 -11.33 8.84
N GLU A 31 4.58 -11.64 10.09
CA GLU A 31 3.44 -12.49 10.47
C GLU A 31 2.10 -11.79 10.21
N ASP A 32 2.06 -10.46 10.28
CA ASP A 32 0.87 -9.67 9.95
C ASP A 32 0.50 -9.75 8.46
N PHE A 33 1.42 -10.24 7.61
CA PHE A 33 1.24 -10.29 6.16
C PHE A 33 -0.06 -11.00 5.75
N ASP A 34 -0.29 -12.22 6.24
CA ASP A 34 -1.45 -13.03 5.84
C ASP A 34 -2.78 -12.42 6.30
N LYS A 35 -2.79 -11.72 7.45
CA LYS A 35 -3.96 -10.97 7.94
C LYS A 35 -4.27 -9.77 7.04
N LEU A 36 -3.23 -9.04 6.65
CA LEU A 36 -3.35 -7.78 5.91
C LEU A 36 -3.62 -7.99 4.42
N THR A 37 -3.10 -9.07 3.80
CA THR A 37 -3.36 -9.41 2.40
C THR A 37 -4.85 -9.67 2.11
N GLY A 38 -5.57 -10.29 3.05
CA GLY A 38 -7.02 -10.51 2.91
C GLY A 38 -7.89 -9.24 3.00
N SER A 39 -7.28 -8.12 3.42
CA SER A 39 -7.99 -6.89 3.78
C SER A 39 -7.62 -5.67 2.93
N TYR A 40 -6.38 -5.58 2.42
CA TYR A 40 -5.92 -4.38 1.69
C TYR A 40 -6.73 -4.10 0.42
N GLU A 41 -7.17 -5.13 -0.32
CA GLU A 41 -7.98 -4.96 -1.53
C GLU A 41 -9.39 -4.42 -1.25
N LYS A 42 -9.90 -4.68 -0.03
CA LYS A 42 -11.23 -4.28 0.43
C LYS A 42 -11.27 -2.88 1.02
N LEU A 43 -10.12 -2.21 1.14
CA LEU A 43 -10.07 -0.82 1.59
C LEU A 43 -10.74 0.10 0.55
N ASN A 44 -11.28 1.23 1.03
CA ASN A 44 -11.94 2.21 0.18
C ASN A 44 -10.93 3.07 -0.60
N TRP A 45 -10.21 2.46 -1.56
CA TRP A 45 -9.21 3.16 -2.38
C TRP A 45 -9.82 4.28 -3.21
N ARG A 46 -9.12 5.43 -3.26
CA ARG A 46 -9.51 6.53 -4.14
C ARG A 46 -9.15 6.23 -5.58
N MET A 47 -10.00 6.72 -6.47
CA MET A 47 -9.66 6.79 -7.87
C MET A 47 -8.90 8.08 -8.16
N VAL A 48 -7.70 7.96 -8.73
CA VAL A 48 -6.84 9.07 -9.14
C VAL A 48 -6.88 9.17 -10.66
N SER A 49 -7.29 10.33 -11.16
CA SER A 49 -7.20 10.66 -12.58
C SER A 49 -5.74 10.97 -12.93
N LYS A 50 -5.16 10.18 -13.82
CA LYS A 50 -3.81 10.43 -14.37
C LYS A 50 -3.92 11.26 -15.67
N PRO A 51 -2.86 11.99 -16.04
CA PRO A 51 -2.80 12.68 -17.32
C PRO A 51 -3.10 11.70 -18.47
N GLY A 52 -4.04 12.06 -19.35
CA GLY A 52 -4.57 11.15 -20.38
C GLY A 52 -5.96 10.58 -20.10
N GLY A 53 -6.64 11.04 -19.05
CA GLY A 53 -8.04 10.68 -18.77
C GLY A 53 -8.25 9.30 -18.14
N ALA A 54 -7.17 8.57 -17.89
CA ALA A 54 -7.22 7.28 -17.21
C ALA A 54 -7.48 7.49 -15.71
N THR A 55 -8.48 6.79 -15.18
CA THR A 55 -8.85 6.82 -13.77
C THR A 55 -8.40 5.50 -13.14
N VAL A 56 -7.40 5.57 -12.25
CA VAL A 56 -6.72 4.38 -11.70
C VAL A 56 -6.65 4.44 -10.18
N LYS A 57 -6.42 3.30 -9.53
CA LYS A 57 -6.10 3.28 -8.10
C LYS A 57 -4.78 4.01 -7.81
N PRO A 58 -4.52 4.42 -6.56
CA PRO A 58 -3.29 5.10 -6.20
C PRO A 58 -2.08 4.17 -6.36
N ASP A 59 -0.90 4.75 -6.56
CA ASP A 59 0.33 3.98 -6.78
C ASP A 59 0.64 3.02 -5.62
N ASP A 60 0.24 3.37 -4.38
CA ASP A 60 0.41 2.52 -3.19
C ASP A 60 -0.41 1.23 -3.25
N PHE A 61 -1.60 1.23 -3.88
CA PHE A 61 -2.35 0.00 -4.12
C PHE A 61 -1.54 -0.97 -4.99
N TYR A 62 -0.99 -0.47 -6.10
CA TYR A 62 -0.22 -1.31 -7.02
C TYR A 62 1.10 -1.78 -6.41
N ARG A 63 1.73 -0.98 -5.52
CA ARG A 63 2.90 -1.40 -4.74
C ARG A 63 2.56 -2.52 -3.76
N LEU A 64 1.45 -2.40 -3.01
CA LEU A 64 0.98 -3.46 -2.11
C LEU A 64 0.69 -4.74 -2.90
N TYR A 65 -0.02 -4.63 -4.01
CA TYR A 65 -0.31 -5.76 -4.90
C TYR A 65 0.98 -6.43 -5.40
N ALA A 66 1.94 -5.64 -5.90
CA ALA A 66 3.20 -6.18 -6.38
C ALA A 66 3.99 -6.89 -5.27
N LEU A 67 4.05 -6.31 -4.06
CA LEU A 67 4.71 -6.92 -2.90
C LEU A 67 4.01 -8.21 -2.47
N HIS A 68 2.69 -8.23 -2.50
CA HIS A 68 1.88 -9.43 -2.25
C HIS A 68 2.21 -10.53 -3.27
N MET A 69 2.20 -10.22 -4.57
CA MET A 69 2.54 -11.18 -5.64
C MET A 69 4.00 -11.66 -5.55
N GLN A 70 4.94 -10.77 -5.23
CA GLN A 70 6.34 -11.14 -5.04
C GLN A 70 6.52 -12.07 -3.82
N ALA A 71 5.79 -11.83 -2.73
CA ALA A 71 5.85 -12.65 -1.54
C ALA A 71 5.23 -14.04 -1.72
N THR A 72 4.19 -14.18 -2.55
CA THR A 72 3.45 -15.45 -2.77
C THR A 72 3.98 -16.24 -3.96
N GLN A 73 4.17 -15.58 -5.10
CA GLN A 73 4.57 -16.21 -6.37
C GLN A 73 6.09 -16.14 -6.60
N GLY A 74 6.78 -15.18 -5.98
CA GLY A 74 8.20 -14.91 -6.27
C GLY A 74 8.38 -14.02 -7.49
N ASP A 75 9.58 -14.08 -8.08
CA ASP A 75 9.95 -13.21 -9.19
C ASP A 75 9.00 -13.33 -10.37
N ASN A 76 8.55 -12.17 -10.86
CA ASN A 76 7.81 -12.12 -12.10
C ASN A 76 8.77 -12.42 -13.27
N ALA A 77 8.59 -13.57 -13.93
CA ALA A 77 9.40 -13.97 -15.07
C ALA A 77 9.08 -13.17 -16.33
N THR A 78 7.91 -12.53 -16.43
CA THR A 78 7.48 -11.81 -17.62
C THR A 78 8.21 -10.47 -17.80
N GLU A 79 8.45 -10.09 -19.05
CA GLU A 79 8.95 -8.76 -19.39
C GLU A 79 7.96 -7.69 -18.94
N ARG A 80 8.47 -6.49 -18.64
CA ARG A 80 7.67 -5.38 -18.13
C ARG A 80 6.57 -5.01 -19.15
N PRO A 81 5.29 -5.29 -18.88
CA PRO A 81 4.24 -5.10 -19.86
C PRO A 81 3.91 -3.61 -20.06
N MET A 82 3.67 -3.22 -21.32
CA MET A 82 3.27 -1.86 -21.65
C MET A 82 1.75 -1.70 -21.65
N TRP A 83 1.04 -2.71 -22.16
CA TRP A 83 -0.40 -2.75 -22.38
C TRP A 83 -1.01 -3.99 -21.71
N ALA A 84 -2.20 -3.85 -21.15
CA ALA A 84 -3.03 -4.93 -20.66
C ALA A 84 -3.77 -5.59 -21.84
N GLU A 85 -4.19 -6.85 -21.68
CA GLU A 85 -4.87 -7.62 -22.74
C GLU A 85 -6.12 -6.93 -23.32
N ARG A 86 -6.80 -6.10 -22.51
CA ARG A 86 -7.99 -5.34 -22.92
C ARG A 86 -7.69 -3.96 -23.52
N GLY A 87 -6.43 -3.66 -23.87
CA GLY A 87 -6.03 -2.42 -24.54
C GLY A 87 -5.80 -1.20 -23.64
N GLY A 88 -5.74 -1.38 -22.32
CA GLY A 88 -5.35 -0.34 -21.36
C GLY A 88 -3.87 -0.39 -20.99
N LEU A 89 -3.38 0.56 -20.17
CA LEU A 89 -2.05 0.45 -19.56
C LEU A 89 -2.03 -0.64 -18.48
N ASP A 90 -1.04 -1.54 -18.51
CA ASP A 90 -0.88 -2.57 -17.47
C ASP A 90 -0.11 -2.02 -16.26
N PHE A 91 -0.83 -1.50 -15.27
CA PHE A 91 -0.23 -0.99 -14.03
C PHE A 91 0.23 -2.10 -13.09
N GLU A 92 -0.48 -3.23 -13.08
CA GLU A 92 -0.21 -4.37 -12.21
C GLU A 92 1.07 -5.09 -12.62
N GLY A 93 1.18 -5.45 -13.90
CA GLY A 93 2.37 -6.09 -14.46
C GLY A 93 3.59 -5.20 -14.38
N ARG A 94 3.44 -3.88 -14.56
CA ARG A 94 4.53 -2.90 -14.36
C ARG A 94 5.00 -2.85 -12.90
N ALA A 95 4.08 -2.86 -11.95
CA ALA A 95 4.42 -2.85 -10.54
C ALA A 95 5.13 -4.14 -10.13
N ARG A 96 4.67 -5.30 -10.62
CA ARG A 96 5.33 -6.60 -10.39
C ARG A 96 6.74 -6.65 -10.97
N ALA A 97 6.91 -6.18 -12.22
CA ALA A 97 8.24 -6.15 -12.86
C ALA A 97 9.25 -5.28 -12.10
N ALA A 98 8.79 -4.24 -11.40
CA ALA A 98 9.65 -3.37 -10.60
C ALA A 98 10.21 -4.03 -9.33
N LEU A 99 9.66 -5.16 -8.88
CA LEU A 99 10.11 -5.89 -7.68
C LEU A 99 10.96 -7.12 -7.98
N ARG A 100 11.27 -7.38 -9.26
CA ARG A 100 12.13 -8.49 -9.68
C ARG A 100 13.46 -8.46 -8.93
N GLY A 101 13.89 -9.62 -8.42
CA GLY A 101 15.09 -9.79 -7.59
C GLY A 101 14.88 -9.49 -6.10
N THR A 102 13.66 -9.12 -5.68
CA THR A 102 13.36 -8.91 -4.26
C THR A 102 13.03 -10.23 -3.59
N GLU A 103 13.75 -10.55 -2.51
CA GLU A 103 13.50 -11.75 -1.70
C GLU A 103 12.07 -11.79 -1.13
N ARG A 104 11.48 -12.99 -1.05
CA ARG A 104 10.09 -13.18 -0.59
C ARG A 104 9.88 -12.70 0.85
N ALA A 105 10.79 -13.04 1.77
CA ALA A 105 10.71 -12.61 3.17
C ALA A 105 10.77 -11.08 3.30
N LYS A 106 11.65 -10.42 2.55
CA LYS A 106 11.73 -8.96 2.50
C LYS A 106 10.47 -8.33 1.91
N SER A 107 9.85 -8.99 0.93
CA SER A 107 8.61 -8.52 0.31
C SER A 107 7.43 -8.55 1.30
N ARG A 108 7.33 -9.58 2.14
CA ARG A 108 6.35 -9.66 3.24
C ARG A 108 6.51 -8.51 4.23
N LEU A 109 7.73 -8.28 4.72
CA LEU A 109 8.00 -7.19 5.66
C LEU A 109 7.71 -5.81 5.03
N ARG A 110 8.12 -5.61 3.78
CA ARG A 110 7.83 -4.37 3.04
C ARG A 110 6.34 -4.16 2.81
N PHE A 111 5.58 -5.23 2.58
CA PHE A 111 4.13 -5.15 2.45
C PHE A 111 3.49 -4.65 3.75
N VAL A 112 3.83 -5.27 4.88
CA VAL A 112 3.31 -4.88 6.20
C VAL A 112 3.69 -3.42 6.48
N LYS A 113 4.96 -3.07 6.31
CA LYS A 113 5.42 -1.68 6.46
C LYS A 113 4.63 -0.70 5.60
N LEU A 114 4.49 -0.97 4.30
CA LEU A 114 3.76 -0.11 3.38
C LEU A 114 2.29 0.01 3.76
N PHE A 115 1.63 -1.08 4.16
CA PHE A 115 0.22 -1.07 4.59
C PHE A 115 -0.01 -0.08 5.75
N HIS A 116 0.93 -0.06 6.68
CA HIS A 116 0.90 0.83 7.83
C HIS A 116 1.31 2.26 7.53
N GLU A 117 2.21 2.49 6.56
CA GLU A 117 2.80 3.80 6.28
C GLU A 117 2.12 4.57 5.13
N PHE A 118 1.37 3.92 4.24
CA PHE A 118 0.80 4.61 3.08
C PHE A 118 -0.13 5.76 3.47
N SER A 119 -0.17 6.80 2.64
CA SER A 119 -0.91 8.03 2.98
C SER A 119 -2.41 7.75 3.13
N PRO A 120 -3.07 8.24 4.20
CA PRO A 120 -4.52 8.10 4.35
C PRO A 120 -5.29 8.77 3.20
N THR A 121 -4.65 9.73 2.49
CA THR A 121 -5.22 10.38 1.32
C THR A 121 -5.44 9.43 0.14
N ALA A 122 -4.82 8.25 0.14
CA ALA A 122 -5.04 7.19 -0.84
C ALA A 122 -6.42 6.51 -0.69
N LEU A 123 -7.12 6.72 0.44
CA LEU A 123 -8.44 6.16 0.72
C LEU A 123 -9.51 7.25 0.75
N TYR A 124 -10.72 6.94 0.26
CA TYR A 124 -11.88 7.82 0.41
C TYR A 124 -12.25 7.99 1.89
N LYS A 125 -12.05 6.92 2.66
CA LYS A 125 -12.21 6.87 4.11
C LYS A 125 -11.15 5.93 4.68
N ASP A 126 -10.38 6.39 5.65
CA ASP A 126 -9.41 5.54 6.33
C ASP A 126 -10.13 4.57 7.28
N SER A 127 -10.32 3.34 6.82
CA SER A 127 -10.92 2.24 7.59
C SER A 127 -9.87 1.25 8.09
N ARG A 128 -8.58 1.58 8.01
CA ARG A 128 -7.50 0.68 8.43
C ARG A 128 -7.54 0.37 9.92
N ALA A 129 -8.00 1.30 10.76
CA ALA A 129 -8.19 1.05 12.18
C ALA A 129 -9.04 -0.20 12.47
N ALA A 130 -10.09 -0.45 11.67
CA ALA A 130 -10.95 -1.63 11.82
C ALA A 130 -10.25 -2.94 11.41
N VAL A 131 -9.32 -2.87 10.46
CA VAL A 131 -8.51 -4.02 10.00
C VAL A 131 -7.36 -4.31 10.99
N LEU A 132 -6.79 -3.24 11.54
CA LEU A 132 -5.66 -3.28 12.46
C LEU A 132 -6.06 -3.56 13.90
N ALA A 133 -7.33 -3.35 14.25
CA ALA A 133 -7.85 -3.78 15.53
C ALA A 133 -7.53 -5.27 15.74
N PRO A 134 -7.11 -5.67 16.96
CA PRO A 134 -7.12 -7.08 17.31
C PRO A 134 -8.56 -7.54 17.12
N SER A 135 -8.75 -8.62 16.36
CA SER A 135 -10.05 -9.28 16.28
C SER A 135 -10.36 -9.71 17.70
N GLU A 136 -11.17 -8.94 18.40
CA GLU A 136 -11.75 -9.34 19.68
C GLU A 136 -12.57 -10.58 19.33
N ALA A 137 -12.01 -11.75 19.62
CA ALA A 137 -12.72 -13.01 19.49
C ALA A 137 -14.02 -12.87 20.29
N PRO A 138 -15.18 -13.27 19.76
CA PRO A 138 -16.38 -13.30 20.58
C PRO A 138 -16.07 -14.20 21.77
N ALA A 139 -16.04 -13.61 22.96
CA ALA A 139 -15.94 -14.34 24.22
C ALA A 139 -17.07 -15.36 24.20
N VAL A 140 -16.71 -16.64 24.00
CA VAL A 140 -17.63 -17.75 24.11
C VAL A 140 -18.07 -17.75 25.57
N VAL A 141 -19.27 -17.23 25.80
CA VAL A 141 -19.95 -17.27 27.09
C VAL A 141 -20.19 -18.74 27.38
N ALA A 142 -19.31 -19.32 28.18
CA ALA A 142 -19.54 -20.59 28.83
C ALA A 142 -20.75 -20.42 29.76
N ALA A 143 -21.89 -20.96 29.35
CA ALA A 143 -23.06 -21.08 30.21
C ALA A 143 -22.90 -22.34 31.10
N PRO A 144 -23.33 -22.28 32.38
CA PRO A 144 -23.12 -23.31 33.39
C PRO A 144 -23.95 -24.59 33.18
#